data_AF-A0A497JJJ5-F1
#
_entry.id   AF-A0A497JJJ5-F1
#
_cell.length_a   1.000
_cell.length_b   1.000
_cell.length_c   1.000
_cell.angle_alpha   90.00
_cell.angle_beta   90.00
_cell.angle_gamma   90.00
#
_symmetry.space_group_name_H-M   'P 1'
#
loop_
_entity.id
_entity.type
_entity.pdbx_description
1 polymer ?
#
loop_
_entity_poly.entity_id
_entity_poly.type
_entity_poly.pdbx_seq_one_letter_code
_entity_poly.pdbx_strand_id
1 'polypeptide(L)'
;MLVQNQVISPRYGGPVIVLKEDGISGAFMLTMRQTKFSKEEAMKIAYECGITELPKPDKGQFYSGKLLFSLLLPKDLNLEYKSKTCKYIQQSNPCKECKKENCPYDAYVKIENGVLKCGVIDAASLGEVNGILANTLAQNYPSDVIREFYDRMSRITNYIVTTRGMTAGIDEYEVSSRVKAVKQKAIKEAEEKGEELVKAYRRGTLEHIPGRTLEESFEIKMMQIASEAKQKVESQILAEKINEVLLSEEPPYNTIIMILSGSRGKPINLTNMSGLWGQASVREGRPKKGYTNRLIPLHKENDVGLLAGGFIEHSFMEGLKANEYFYHAMGGRQGEVDTGVSTKVSGYLYRRLANALKDIKIANDATVRTSHNAIIQFVYGDDGIFPDKTFLGDNRLKEKVEELIKHVKEEIKT
;
A
#
# COMPACT_ATOMS: atom_id res chain seq x y z
N MET A 1 27.66 -6.01 -13.75
CA MET A 1 26.53 -5.79 -12.83
C MET A 1 26.05 -4.35 -12.97
N LEU A 2 25.50 -3.99 -14.13
CA LEU A 2 24.95 -2.64 -14.32
C LEU A 2 23.59 -2.55 -13.64
N VAL A 3 23.26 -1.40 -13.05
CA VAL A 3 22.02 -1.19 -12.27
C VAL A 3 20.77 -1.42 -13.12
N GLN A 4 20.77 -0.98 -14.38
CA GLN A 4 19.65 -1.17 -15.29
C GLN A 4 19.34 -2.66 -15.61
N ASN A 5 20.31 -3.56 -15.40
CA ASN A 5 20.13 -5.00 -15.57
C ASN A 5 19.68 -5.69 -14.27
N GLN A 6 19.52 -4.95 -13.18
CA GLN A 6 19.14 -5.44 -11.85
C GLN A 6 17.81 -4.83 -11.38
N VAL A 7 17.00 -4.31 -12.31
CA VAL A 7 15.69 -3.73 -11.98
C VAL A 7 14.74 -4.81 -11.45
N ILE A 8 14.77 -6.01 -12.03
CA ILE A 8 13.91 -7.14 -11.64
C ILE A 8 14.64 -8.01 -10.62
N SER A 9 13.97 -8.33 -9.53
CA SER A 9 14.52 -9.24 -8.51
C SER A 9 14.19 -10.69 -8.80
N PRO A 10 15.20 -11.59 -8.77
CA PRO A 10 15.00 -13.03 -8.86
C PRO A 10 14.21 -13.63 -7.68
N ARG A 11 13.96 -12.88 -6.61
CA ARG A 11 13.19 -13.40 -5.46
C ARG A 11 11.69 -13.54 -5.80
N TYR A 12 11.16 -12.65 -6.64
CA TYR A 12 9.72 -12.56 -6.92
C TYR A 12 9.39 -12.42 -8.40
N GLY A 13 10.36 -12.17 -9.29
CA GLY A 13 10.07 -11.88 -10.71
C GLY A 13 9.37 -10.53 -10.91
N GLY A 14 9.72 -9.52 -10.10
CA GLY A 14 9.14 -8.18 -10.16
C GLY A 14 10.17 -7.07 -9.93
N PRO A 15 9.86 -5.81 -10.29
CA PRO A 15 10.77 -4.69 -10.19
C PRO A 15 10.98 -4.30 -8.72
N VAL A 16 12.25 -4.15 -8.35
CA VAL A 16 12.71 -3.68 -7.04
C VAL A 16 13.24 -2.25 -7.11
N ILE A 17 13.82 -1.88 -8.26
CA ILE A 17 14.21 -0.49 -8.53
C ILE A 17 12.97 0.23 -9.05
N VAL A 18 12.31 0.93 -8.14
CA VAL A 18 11.10 1.72 -8.40
C VAL A 18 11.19 3.06 -7.69
N LEU A 19 10.38 4.02 -8.13
CA LEU A 19 10.25 5.28 -7.43
C LEU A 19 9.45 5.12 -6.14
N LYS A 20 9.93 5.75 -5.06
CA LYS A 20 9.37 5.69 -3.72
C LYS A 20 9.03 7.09 -3.23
N GLU A 21 8.19 7.18 -2.20
CA GLU A 21 7.88 8.42 -1.48
C GLU A 21 7.47 9.56 -2.44
N ASP A 22 8.27 10.62 -2.52
CA ASP A 22 7.98 11.82 -3.33
C ASP A 22 7.79 11.51 -4.82
N GLY A 23 8.45 10.48 -5.35
CA GLY A 23 8.22 10.03 -6.73
C GLY A 23 6.78 9.52 -6.94
N ILE A 24 6.20 8.84 -5.95
CA ILE A 24 4.81 8.37 -6.01
C ILE A 24 3.84 9.53 -5.75
N SER A 25 4.12 10.38 -4.75
CA SER A 25 3.29 11.55 -4.46
C SER A 25 3.27 12.54 -5.64
N GLY A 26 4.42 12.79 -6.25
CA GLY A 26 4.56 13.67 -7.41
C GLY A 26 3.87 13.11 -8.65
N ALA A 27 3.98 11.79 -8.90
CA ALA A 27 3.26 11.14 -10.01
C ALA A 27 1.74 11.23 -9.82
N PHE A 28 1.28 11.10 -8.57
CA PHE A 28 -0.12 11.28 -8.21
C PHE A 28 -0.57 12.72 -8.48
N MET A 29 0.13 13.72 -7.92
CA MET A 29 -0.15 15.16 -8.11
C MET A 29 -0.17 15.55 -9.59
N LEU A 30 0.76 15.03 -10.38
CA LEU A 30 0.82 15.25 -11.83
C LEU A 30 -0.43 14.69 -12.52
N THR A 31 -0.89 13.51 -12.15
CA THR A 31 -1.96 12.79 -12.88
C THR A 31 -3.37 13.05 -12.36
N MET A 32 -3.53 13.83 -11.28
CA MET A 32 -4.83 14.27 -10.78
C MET A 32 -5.69 14.95 -11.84
N ARG A 33 -7.01 14.78 -11.76
CA ARG A 33 -7.98 15.35 -12.72
C ARG A 33 -7.96 16.89 -12.70
N GLN A 34 -7.73 17.49 -11.55
CA GLN A 34 -7.69 18.94 -11.33
C GLN A 34 -6.47 19.58 -11.97
N THR A 35 -5.36 18.85 -12.04
CA THR A 35 -4.07 19.37 -12.46
C THR A 35 -4.13 19.91 -13.89
N LYS A 36 -3.79 21.20 -14.01
CA LYS A 36 -3.64 21.97 -15.25
C LYS A 36 -2.27 22.63 -15.24
N PHE A 37 -1.67 22.78 -16.41
CA PHE A 37 -0.42 23.51 -16.62
C PHE A 37 -0.59 24.52 -17.75
N SER A 38 0.03 25.69 -17.58
CA SER A 38 0.16 26.67 -18.66
C SER A 38 1.10 26.14 -19.75
N LYS A 39 1.09 26.77 -20.92
CA LYS A 39 2.00 26.40 -22.03
C LYS A 39 3.47 26.52 -21.60
N GLU A 40 3.81 27.54 -20.83
CA GLU A 40 5.18 27.78 -20.34
C GLU A 40 5.63 26.70 -19.35
N GLU A 41 4.76 26.31 -18.42
CA GLU A 41 5.03 25.22 -17.48
C GLU A 41 5.17 23.88 -18.18
N ALA A 42 4.28 23.60 -19.15
CA ALA A 42 4.34 22.39 -19.95
C ALA A 42 5.65 22.31 -20.76
N MET A 43 6.12 23.43 -21.31
CA MET A 43 7.42 23.51 -22.00
C MET A 43 8.58 23.25 -21.05
N LYS A 44 8.56 23.80 -19.83
CA LYS A 44 9.60 23.53 -18.81
C LYS A 44 9.64 22.05 -18.43
N ILE A 45 8.47 21.44 -18.20
CA ILE A 45 8.37 20.01 -17.88
C ILE A 45 8.89 19.15 -19.04
N ALA A 46 8.51 19.47 -20.28
CA ALA A 46 9.00 18.76 -21.46
C ALA A 46 10.52 18.90 -21.62
N TYR A 47 11.07 20.10 -21.37
CA TYR A 47 12.50 20.36 -21.40
C TYR A 47 13.28 19.53 -20.37
N GLU A 48 12.80 19.46 -19.12
CA GLU A 48 13.40 18.62 -18.07
C GLU A 48 13.40 17.12 -18.44
N CYS A 49 12.46 16.69 -19.27
CA CYS A 49 12.40 15.33 -19.81
C CYS A 49 13.29 15.11 -21.04
N GLY A 50 13.86 16.16 -21.62
CA GLY A 50 14.53 16.10 -22.91
C GLY A 50 13.57 15.85 -24.08
N ILE A 51 12.31 16.27 -23.98
CA ILE A 51 11.29 16.13 -25.03
C ILE A 51 11.16 17.46 -25.76
N THR A 52 11.41 17.44 -27.07
CA THR A 52 11.43 18.64 -27.92
C THR A 52 10.08 19.00 -28.52
N GLU A 53 9.17 18.03 -28.63
CA GLU A 53 7.85 18.23 -29.23
C GLU A 53 6.76 18.21 -28.16
N LEU A 54 6.04 19.33 -28.05
CA LEU A 54 4.89 19.44 -27.16
C LEU A 54 3.59 19.11 -27.92
N PRO A 55 2.73 18.21 -27.40
CA PRO A 55 1.45 17.88 -28.02
C PRO A 55 0.48 19.08 -28.04
N LYS A 56 -0.66 18.95 -28.72
CA LYS A 56 -1.73 19.96 -28.63
C LYS A 56 -2.34 19.98 -27.22
N PRO A 57 -2.78 21.14 -26.71
CA PRO A 57 -3.41 21.22 -25.40
C PRO A 57 -4.73 20.45 -25.38
N ASP A 58 -4.96 19.73 -24.27
CA ASP A 58 -6.11 18.83 -24.06
C ASP A 58 -7.25 19.51 -23.27
N LYS A 59 -6.95 20.56 -22.50
CA LYS A 59 -7.94 21.32 -21.72
C LYS A 59 -8.04 22.77 -22.22
N GLY A 60 -8.54 22.94 -23.44
CA GLY A 60 -8.66 24.25 -24.06
C GLY A 60 -7.29 24.86 -24.32
N GLN A 61 -6.90 25.88 -23.55
CA GLN A 61 -5.57 26.50 -23.62
C GLN A 61 -4.54 25.85 -22.68
N PHE A 62 -4.97 24.96 -21.78
CA PHE A 62 -4.13 24.33 -20.76
C PHE A 62 -3.77 22.88 -21.09
N TYR A 63 -2.65 22.42 -20.53
CA TYR A 63 -2.18 21.05 -20.62
C TYR A 63 -2.63 20.26 -19.39
N SER A 64 -3.17 19.06 -19.61
CA SER A 64 -3.45 18.12 -18.52
C SER A 64 -2.16 17.42 -18.11
N GLY A 65 -1.97 17.17 -16.81
CA GLY A 65 -0.77 16.43 -16.36
C GLY A 65 -0.76 14.97 -16.82
N LYS A 66 -1.93 14.39 -17.14
CA LYS A 66 -2.03 13.08 -17.81
C LYS A 66 -1.41 13.09 -19.20
N LEU A 67 -1.61 14.17 -19.97
CA LEU A 67 -0.98 14.34 -21.27
C LEU A 67 0.55 14.42 -21.14
N LEU A 68 1.05 15.18 -20.16
CA LEU A 68 2.49 15.27 -19.89
C LEU A 68 3.08 13.94 -19.43
N PHE A 69 2.36 13.19 -18.58
CA PHE A 69 2.77 11.85 -18.16
C PHE A 69 2.80 10.86 -19.34
N SER A 70 1.87 10.99 -20.29
CA SER A 70 1.80 10.14 -21.49
C SER A 70 3.05 10.26 -22.36
N LEU A 71 3.73 11.41 -22.34
CA LEU A 71 4.98 11.61 -23.08
C LEU A 71 6.13 10.73 -22.57
N LEU A 72 6.02 10.20 -21.35
CA LEU A 72 7.00 9.28 -20.77
C LEU A 72 6.79 7.82 -21.17
N LEU A 73 5.59 7.48 -21.65
CA LEU A 73 5.22 6.09 -21.90
C LEU A 73 5.62 5.64 -23.31
N PRO A 74 6.00 4.36 -23.48
CA PRO A 74 6.13 3.77 -24.81
C PRO A 74 4.81 3.81 -25.59
N LYS A 75 4.86 4.08 -26.89
CA LYS A 75 3.69 4.31 -27.76
C LYS A 75 2.82 3.07 -28.01
N ASP A 76 3.34 1.88 -27.74
CA ASP A 76 2.68 0.59 -27.90
C ASP A 76 2.06 0.07 -26.58
N LEU A 77 2.26 0.80 -25.48
CA LEU A 77 1.80 0.36 -24.16
C LEU A 77 0.27 0.47 -24.03
N ASN A 78 -0.37 -0.64 -23.68
CA ASN A 78 -1.79 -0.72 -23.40
C ASN A 78 -2.03 -1.40 -22.04
N LEU A 79 -2.74 -0.72 -21.13
CA LEU A 79 -2.99 -1.21 -19.77
C LEU A 79 -4.31 -0.70 -19.19
N GLU A 80 -5.00 -1.59 -18.47
CA GLU A 80 -6.20 -1.26 -17.71
C GLU A 80 -6.15 -1.87 -16.31
N TYR A 81 -6.31 -1.03 -15.27
CA TYR A 81 -6.36 -1.52 -13.89
C TYR A 81 -7.01 -0.51 -12.93
N LYS A 82 -7.33 -0.98 -11.71
CA LYS A 82 -7.84 -0.13 -10.63
C LYS A 82 -6.69 0.42 -9.80
N SER A 83 -6.71 1.72 -9.53
CA SER A 83 -5.71 2.36 -8.66
C SER A 83 -5.88 1.92 -7.20
N LYS A 84 -4.86 2.13 -6.37
CA LYS A 84 -4.96 1.96 -4.91
C LYS A 84 -6.00 2.90 -4.31
N THR A 85 -6.15 4.10 -4.85
CA THR A 85 -7.21 5.04 -4.45
C THR A 85 -8.60 4.43 -4.58
N CYS A 86 -8.85 3.59 -5.59
CA CYS A 86 -10.10 2.86 -5.73
C CYS A 86 -10.40 1.95 -4.54
N LYS A 87 -9.38 1.30 -3.97
CA LYS A 87 -9.53 0.46 -2.76
C LYS A 87 -9.94 1.28 -1.55
N TYR A 88 -9.36 2.46 -1.37
CA TYR A 88 -9.72 3.36 -0.27
C TYR A 88 -11.13 3.92 -0.41
N ILE A 89 -11.55 4.23 -1.64
CA ILE A 89 -12.94 4.65 -1.92
C ILE A 89 -13.91 3.50 -1.58
N GLN A 90 -13.59 2.26 -1.95
CA GLN A 90 -14.44 1.11 -1.63
C GLN A 90 -14.54 0.84 -0.12
N GLN A 91 -13.50 1.15 0.65
CA GLN A 91 -13.49 1.02 2.12
C GLN A 91 -14.33 2.11 2.82
N SER A 92 -14.41 3.30 2.24
CA SER A 92 -15.09 4.44 2.84
C SER A 92 -16.55 4.56 2.38
N ASN A 93 -16.81 4.41 1.08
CA ASN A 93 -18.14 4.37 0.49
C ASN A 93 -18.19 3.35 -0.65
N PRO A 94 -18.73 2.14 -0.41
CA PRO A 94 -18.79 1.09 -1.41
C PRO A 94 -19.56 1.55 -2.65
N CYS A 95 -18.83 1.74 -3.76
CA CYS A 95 -19.45 1.96 -5.05
C CYS A 95 -20.20 0.69 -5.44
N LYS A 96 -21.53 0.76 -5.61
CA LYS A 96 -22.36 -0.39 -5.99
C LYS A 96 -21.89 -1.03 -7.31
N GLU A 97 -21.45 -0.20 -8.26
CA GLU A 97 -20.90 -0.63 -9.55
C GLU A 97 -19.70 0.24 -9.96
N CYS A 98 -18.72 -0.37 -10.64
CA CYS A 98 -17.55 0.33 -11.12
C CYS A 98 -17.83 0.97 -12.49
N LYS A 99 -17.92 2.30 -12.53
CA LYS A 99 -18.18 3.07 -13.76
C LYS A 99 -16.97 3.19 -14.71
N LYS A 100 -15.89 2.43 -14.49
CA LYS A 100 -14.63 2.44 -15.26
C LYS A 100 -14.15 3.88 -15.55
N GLU A 101 -14.09 4.27 -16.82
CA GLU A 101 -13.62 5.59 -17.29
C GLU A 101 -14.44 6.76 -16.73
N ASN A 102 -15.74 6.54 -16.46
CA ASN A 102 -16.65 7.56 -15.91
C ASN A 102 -16.64 7.58 -14.38
N CYS A 103 -15.55 7.14 -13.75
CA CYS A 103 -15.41 7.19 -12.30
C CYS A 103 -15.36 8.67 -11.84
N PRO A 104 -16.24 9.11 -10.92
CA PRO A 104 -16.22 10.49 -10.42
C PRO A 104 -14.90 10.86 -9.74
N TYR A 105 -14.23 9.88 -9.15
CA TYR A 105 -12.96 10.02 -8.44
C TYR A 105 -11.71 9.73 -9.30
N ASP A 106 -11.88 9.43 -10.60
CA ASP A 106 -10.77 9.18 -11.52
C ASP A 106 -9.79 8.08 -11.04
N ALA A 107 -10.33 6.99 -10.47
CA ALA A 107 -9.55 5.91 -9.84
C ALA A 107 -9.36 4.66 -10.73
N TYR A 108 -9.80 4.70 -11.98
CA TYR A 108 -9.58 3.65 -12.97
C TYR A 108 -8.51 4.10 -13.96
N VAL A 109 -7.41 3.37 -14.04
CA VAL A 109 -6.28 3.71 -14.91
C VAL A 109 -6.45 3.01 -16.25
N LYS A 110 -6.46 3.80 -17.32
CA LYS A 110 -6.48 3.31 -18.69
C LYS A 110 -5.43 4.01 -19.53
N ILE A 111 -4.50 3.22 -20.06
CA ILE A 111 -3.46 3.64 -20.98
C ILE A 111 -3.73 2.93 -22.30
N GLU A 112 -3.89 3.72 -23.37
CA GLU A 112 -4.06 3.23 -24.73
C GLU A 112 -2.98 3.85 -25.63
N ASN A 113 -2.20 3.01 -26.31
CA ASN A 113 -1.12 3.41 -27.21
C ASN A 113 -0.19 4.48 -26.60
N GLY A 114 0.24 4.25 -25.36
CA GLY A 114 1.09 5.19 -24.62
C GLY A 114 0.39 6.46 -24.12
N VAL A 115 -0.93 6.59 -24.28
CA VAL A 115 -1.69 7.76 -23.80
C VAL A 115 -2.54 7.39 -22.59
N LEU A 116 -2.28 8.06 -21.46
CA LEU A 116 -3.08 7.95 -20.24
C LEU A 116 -4.40 8.71 -20.41
N LYS A 117 -5.49 7.98 -20.66
CA LYS A 117 -6.83 8.54 -20.87
C LYS A 117 -7.50 8.94 -19.57
N CYS A 118 -7.51 8.04 -18.60
CA CYS A 118 -8.11 8.25 -17.29
C CYS A 118 -7.29 7.56 -16.20
N GLY A 119 -7.50 7.99 -14.96
CA GLY A 119 -6.87 7.43 -13.79
C GLY A 119 -5.75 8.27 -13.20
N VAL A 120 -5.51 8.04 -11.92
CA VAL A 120 -4.35 8.54 -11.16
C VAL A 120 -3.28 7.47 -11.04
N ILE A 121 -2.02 7.89 -11.19
CA ILE A 121 -0.85 7.02 -11.04
C ILE A 121 -0.43 7.03 -9.58
N ASP A 122 -0.46 5.86 -8.96
CA ASP A 122 -0.20 5.68 -7.53
C ASP A 122 0.72 4.48 -7.26
N ALA A 123 0.86 4.07 -5.99
CA ALA A 123 1.67 2.92 -5.63
C ALA A 123 1.18 1.59 -6.23
N ALA A 124 -0.07 1.47 -6.70
CA ALA A 124 -0.51 0.30 -7.46
C ALA A 124 0.01 0.32 -8.90
N SER A 125 0.37 1.49 -9.44
CA SER A 125 1.02 1.63 -10.74
C SER A 125 2.52 1.38 -10.64
N LEU A 126 3.18 2.05 -9.68
CA LEU A 126 4.64 2.18 -9.62
C LEU A 126 5.29 1.46 -8.44
N GLY A 127 4.51 0.80 -7.59
CA GLY A 127 5.01 0.18 -6.38
C GLY A 127 5.96 -1.00 -6.62
N GLU A 128 6.78 -1.27 -5.62
CA GLU A 128 7.72 -2.39 -5.61
C GLU A 128 6.94 -3.71 -5.65
N VAL A 129 7.30 -4.62 -6.57
CA VAL A 129 6.68 -5.94 -6.81
C VAL A 129 5.20 -5.91 -7.26
N ASN A 130 4.36 -5.06 -6.67
CA ASN A 130 2.91 -5.01 -6.93
C ASN A 130 2.50 -3.94 -7.96
N GLY A 131 3.44 -3.12 -8.44
CA GLY A 131 3.17 -2.06 -9.41
C GLY A 131 2.84 -2.62 -10.79
N ILE A 132 1.60 -2.46 -11.27
CA ILE A 132 1.14 -3.05 -12.53
C ILE A 132 1.87 -2.42 -13.72
N LEU A 133 2.01 -1.09 -13.73
CA LEU A 133 2.73 -0.36 -14.77
C LEU A 133 4.23 -0.69 -14.73
N ALA A 134 4.85 -0.65 -13.53
CA ALA A 134 6.25 -0.97 -13.35
C ALA A 134 6.60 -2.41 -13.80
N ASN A 135 5.77 -3.39 -13.45
CA ASN A 135 5.94 -4.77 -13.89
C ASN A 135 5.82 -4.91 -15.41
N THR A 136 4.81 -4.27 -16.00
CA THR A 136 4.59 -4.35 -17.45
C THR A 136 5.77 -3.76 -18.22
N LEU A 137 6.27 -2.61 -17.76
CA LEU A 137 7.46 -1.98 -18.34
C LEU A 137 8.69 -2.89 -18.20
N ALA A 138 8.88 -3.48 -17.02
CA ALA A 138 10.00 -4.37 -16.75
C ALA A 138 10.02 -5.62 -17.64
N GLN A 139 8.85 -6.12 -18.05
CA GLN A 139 8.73 -7.37 -18.81
C GLN A 139 8.75 -7.17 -20.32
N ASN A 140 8.08 -6.13 -20.81
CA ASN A 140 7.86 -5.96 -22.25
C ASN A 140 8.97 -5.13 -22.91
N TYR A 141 9.75 -4.37 -22.14
CA TYR A 141 10.71 -3.42 -22.68
C TYR A 141 12.14 -3.70 -22.22
N PRO A 142 13.15 -3.32 -23.02
CA PRO A 142 14.54 -3.47 -22.64
C PRO A 142 14.92 -2.54 -21.47
N SER A 143 15.98 -2.93 -20.75
CA SER A 143 16.52 -2.20 -19.59
C SER A 143 16.79 -0.71 -19.85
N ASP A 144 17.16 -0.33 -21.08
CA ASP A 144 17.45 1.07 -21.42
C ASP A 144 16.20 1.95 -21.43
N VAL A 145 15.07 1.43 -21.93
CA VAL A 145 13.77 2.12 -21.94
C VAL A 145 13.25 2.29 -20.51
N ILE A 146 13.41 1.25 -19.68
CA ILE A 146 13.01 1.30 -18.27
C ILE A 146 13.85 2.35 -17.51
N ARG A 147 15.16 2.41 -17.78
CA ARG A 147 16.05 3.42 -17.21
C ARG A 147 15.63 4.83 -17.62
N GLU A 148 15.38 5.06 -18.90
CA GLU A 148 14.96 6.36 -19.42
C GLU A 148 13.61 6.79 -18.83
N PHE A 149 12.66 5.86 -18.70
CA PHE A 149 11.39 6.11 -18.02
C PHE A 149 11.60 6.58 -16.59
N TYR A 150 12.37 5.84 -15.77
CA TYR A 150 12.58 6.22 -14.37
C TYR A 150 13.41 7.51 -14.19
N ASP A 151 14.40 7.75 -15.06
CA ASP A 151 15.19 9.00 -15.01
C ASP A 151 14.29 10.21 -15.28
N ARG A 152 13.52 10.18 -16.37
CA ARG A 152 12.59 11.26 -16.71
C ARG A 152 11.50 11.43 -15.66
N MET A 153 10.92 10.32 -15.20
CA MET A 153 9.83 10.35 -14.23
C MET A 153 10.32 10.97 -12.91
N SER A 154 11.53 10.60 -12.43
CA SER A 154 12.14 11.20 -11.24
C SER A 154 12.31 12.73 -11.38
N ARG A 155 12.79 13.20 -12.54
CA ARG A 155 12.94 14.63 -12.82
C ARG A 155 11.61 15.38 -12.78
N ILE A 156 10.57 14.87 -13.48
CA ILE A 156 9.25 15.51 -13.46
C ILE A 156 8.70 15.54 -12.05
N THR A 157 8.71 14.41 -11.34
CA THR A 157 8.07 14.35 -10.02
C THR A 157 8.75 15.27 -9.03
N ASN A 158 10.09 15.34 -9.06
CA ASN A 158 10.84 16.29 -8.24
C ASN A 158 10.46 17.73 -8.62
N TYR A 159 10.43 18.07 -9.90
CA TYR A 159 10.02 19.40 -10.36
C TYR A 159 8.62 19.78 -9.89
N ILE A 160 7.65 18.86 -10.00
CA ILE A 160 6.26 19.09 -9.58
C ILE A 160 6.16 19.30 -8.07
N VAL A 161 6.81 18.44 -7.27
CA VAL A 161 6.81 18.56 -5.81
C VAL A 161 7.48 19.85 -5.37
N THR A 162 8.60 20.23 -5.99
CA THR A 162 9.30 21.49 -5.70
C THR A 162 8.50 22.73 -6.11
N THR A 163 7.86 22.72 -7.27
CA THR A 163 7.16 23.91 -7.81
C THR A 163 5.80 24.12 -7.14
N ARG A 164 5.04 23.05 -6.93
CA ARG A 164 3.72 23.14 -6.29
C ARG A 164 3.79 23.22 -4.78
N GLY A 165 4.86 22.69 -4.19
CA GLY A 165 5.00 22.54 -2.75
C GLY A 165 4.07 21.46 -2.22
N MET A 166 4.61 20.55 -1.42
CA MET A 166 3.83 19.62 -0.60
C MET A 166 4.33 19.78 0.83
N THR A 167 3.41 20.02 1.77
CA THR A 167 3.75 20.27 3.17
C THR A 167 2.87 19.44 4.10
N ALA A 168 3.24 19.40 5.37
CA ALA A 168 2.48 18.75 6.43
C ALA A 168 2.21 19.76 7.55
N GLY A 169 0.96 20.17 7.70
CA GLY A 169 0.40 21.00 8.76
C GLY A 169 -0.43 20.21 9.76
N ILE A 170 -0.68 20.82 10.92
CA ILE A 170 -1.49 20.22 11.99
C ILE A 170 -3.00 20.33 11.71
N ASP A 171 -3.39 21.36 10.97
CA ASP A 171 -4.74 21.66 10.50
C ASP A 171 -5.33 20.54 9.64
N GLU A 172 -4.48 19.83 8.90
CA GLU A 172 -4.87 18.68 8.07
C GLU A 172 -5.55 17.56 8.87
N TYR A 173 -5.16 17.41 10.13
CA TYR A 173 -5.62 16.39 11.05
C TYR A 173 -6.84 16.83 11.86
N GLU A 174 -7.30 18.07 11.69
CA GLU A 174 -8.55 18.52 12.29
C GLU A 174 -9.74 17.82 11.63
N VAL A 175 -10.71 17.47 12.47
CA VAL A 175 -11.89 16.71 12.08
C VAL A 175 -13.16 17.53 12.23
N SER A 176 -14.06 17.33 11.29
CA SER A 176 -15.38 17.98 11.28
C SER A 176 -16.21 17.57 12.50
N SER A 177 -17.18 18.40 12.87
CA SER A 177 -18.15 18.09 13.93
C SER A 177 -18.90 16.78 13.67
N ARG A 178 -19.07 16.41 12.39
CA ARG A 178 -19.69 15.14 11.98
C ARG A 178 -18.83 13.95 12.39
N VAL A 179 -17.53 13.96 12.12
CA VAL A 179 -16.60 12.90 12.55
C VAL A 179 -16.57 12.80 14.07
N LYS A 180 -16.54 13.93 14.80
CA LYS A 180 -16.59 13.93 16.27
C LYS A 180 -17.85 13.26 16.81
N ALA A 181 -19.01 13.53 16.21
CA ALA A 181 -20.27 12.88 16.58
C ALA A 181 -20.25 11.37 16.28
N VAL A 182 -19.73 10.95 15.12
CA VAL A 182 -19.58 9.53 14.76
C VAL A 182 -18.63 8.82 15.72
N LYS A 183 -17.51 9.44 16.07
CA LYS A 183 -16.57 8.92 17.06
C LYS A 183 -17.24 8.69 18.41
N GLN A 184 -17.93 9.69 18.96
CA GLN A 184 -18.61 9.57 20.25
C GLN A 184 -19.66 8.46 20.23
N LYS A 185 -20.41 8.34 19.12
CA LYS A 185 -21.39 7.27 18.93
C LYS A 185 -20.72 5.89 18.88
N ALA A 186 -19.63 5.75 18.12
CA ALA A 186 -18.91 4.49 17.98
C ALA A 186 -18.29 4.02 19.31
N ILE A 187 -17.76 4.95 20.11
CA ILE A 187 -17.21 4.63 21.44
C ILE A 187 -18.33 4.16 22.38
N LYS A 188 -19.44 4.89 22.47
CA LYS A 188 -20.59 4.48 23.31
C LYS A 188 -21.15 3.11 22.92
N GLU A 189 -21.33 2.87 21.62
CA GLU A 189 -21.76 1.56 21.12
C GLU A 189 -20.77 0.44 21.49
N ALA A 190 -19.47 0.72 21.49
CA ALA A 190 -18.44 -0.23 21.87
C ALA A 190 -18.44 -0.52 23.37
N GLU A 191 -18.62 0.50 24.21
CA GLU A 191 -18.75 0.37 25.66
C GLU A 191 -19.99 -0.43 26.04
N GLU A 192 -21.16 -0.11 25.46
CA GLU A 192 -22.42 -0.82 25.71
C GLU A 192 -22.32 -2.31 25.36
N LYS A 193 -21.83 -2.62 24.14
CA LYS A 193 -21.59 -4.02 23.72
C LYS A 193 -20.54 -4.71 24.59
N GLY A 194 -19.49 -3.99 24.98
CA GLY A 194 -18.46 -4.48 25.88
C GLY A 194 -19.03 -4.87 27.24
N GLU A 195 -19.89 -4.03 27.83
CA GLU A 195 -20.56 -4.32 29.10
C GLU A 195 -21.51 -5.53 28.99
N GLU A 196 -22.25 -5.65 27.90
CA GLU A 196 -23.11 -6.82 27.65
C GLU A 196 -22.29 -8.11 27.59
N LEU A 197 -21.14 -8.10 26.90
CA LEU A 197 -20.22 -9.23 26.89
C LEU A 197 -19.66 -9.53 28.28
N VAL A 198 -19.29 -8.52 29.06
CA VAL A 198 -18.81 -8.72 30.45
C VAL A 198 -19.91 -9.37 31.31
N LYS A 199 -21.16 -8.94 31.16
CA LYS A 199 -22.32 -9.54 31.86
C LYS A 199 -22.56 -10.98 31.42
N ALA A 200 -22.42 -11.29 30.13
CA ALA A 200 -22.55 -12.66 29.61
C ALA A 200 -21.42 -13.57 30.09
N TYR A 201 -20.18 -13.05 30.10
CA TYR A 201 -19.00 -13.74 30.60
C TYR A 201 -19.12 -14.08 32.09
N ARG A 202 -19.52 -13.10 32.92
CA ARG A 202 -19.77 -13.31 34.36
C ARG A 202 -20.91 -14.30 34.64
N ARG A 203 -21.91 -14.39 33.75
CA ARG A 203 -23.01 -15.36 33.85
C ARG A 203 -22.66 -16.73 33.26
N GLY A 204 -21.50 -16.89 32.60
CA GLY A 204 -21.13 -18.13 31.92
C GLY A 204 -21.98 -18.46 30.69
N THR A 205 -22.78 -17.51 30.18
CA THR A 205 -23.69 -17.71 29.04
C THR A 205 -23.06 -17.29 27.70
N LEU A 206 -21.74 -17.09 27.65
CA LEU A 206 -21.04 -16.67 26.45
C LEU A 206 -20.88 -17.83 25.48
N GLU A 207 -21.29 -17.63 24.22
CA GLU A 207 -21.02 -18.61 23.17
C GLU A 207 -19.52 -18.79 22.94
N HIS A 208 -19.07 -20.04 23.00
CA HIS A 208 -17.70 -20.44 22.72
C HIS A 208 -17.38 -20.38 21.24
N ILE A 209 -16.19 -19.87 20.91
CA ILE A 209 -15.61 -20.06 19.59
C ILE A 209 -15.07 -21.50 19.52
N PRO A 210 -15.38 -22.28 18.47
CA PRO A 210 -14.89 -23.65 18.34
C PRO A 210 -13.37 -23.74 18.50
N GLY A 211 -12.90 -24.64 19.37
CA GLY A 211 -11.47 -24.84 19.64
C GLY A 211 -10.83 -23.80 20.56
N ARG A 212 -11.61 -22.91 21.20
CA ARG A 212 -11.13 -21.91 22.16
C ARG A 212 -11.82 -22.04 23.52
N THR A 213 -11.09 -21.63 24.55
CA THR A 213 -11.64 -21.53 25.92
C THR A 213 -12.65 -20.38 26.02
N LEU A 214 -13.44 -20.35 27.11
CA LEU A 214 -14.39 -19.25 27.38
C LEU A 214 -13.65 -17.91 27.45
N GLU A 215 -12.51 -17.88 28.13
CA GLU A 215 -11.69 -16.67 28.31
C GLU A 215 -11.11 -16.17 26.99
N GLU A 216 -10.54 -17.06 26.17
CA GLU A 216 -10.05 -16.69 24.85
C GLU A 216 -11.18 -16.20 23.94
N SER A 217 -12.34 -16.85 23.99
CA SER A 217 -13.51 -16.44 23.21
C SER A 217 -13.99 -15.05 23.60
N PHE A 218 -13.97 -14.74 24.91
CA PHE A 218 -14.29 -13.40 25.42
C PHE A 218 -13.28 -12.36 24.93
N GLU A 219 -11.98 -12.64 25.04
CA GLU A 219 -10.93 -11.70 24.59
C GLU A 219 -11.01 -11.41 23.09
N ILE A 220 -11.23 -12.43 22.26
CA ILE A 220 -11.38 -12.27 20.81
C ILE A 220 -12.59 -11.40 20.49
N LYS A 221 -13.75 -11.65 21.12
CA LYS A 221 -14.97 -10.86 20.91
C LYS A 221 -14.79 -9.41 21.37
N MET A 222 -14.11 -9.17 22.48
CA MET A 222 -13.78 -7.81 22.95
C MET A 222 -12.88 -7.05 21.95
N MET A 223 -11.84 -7.71 21.44
CA MET A 223 -10.97 -7.11 20.42
C MET A 223 -11.73 -6.82 19.12
N GLN A 224 -12.65 -7.70 18.73
CA GLN A 224 -13.50 -7.49 17.56
C GLN A 224 -14.36 -6.22 17.70
N ILE A 225 -15.04 -6.04 18.83
CA ILE A 225 -15.84 -4.83 19.10
C ILE A 225 -14.98 -3.58 18.99
N ALA A 226 -13.79 -3.59 19.60
CA ALA A 226 -12.88 -2.46 19.53
C ALA A 226 -12.39 -2.16 18.09
N SER A 227 -12.12 -3.21 17.31
CA SER A 227 -11.74 -3.09 15.91
C SER A 227 -12.88 -2.53 15.04
N GLU A 228 -14.11 -3.00 15.25
CA GLU A 228 -15.30 -2.51 14.54
C GLU A 228 -15.54 -1.01 14.83
N ALA A 229 -15.40 -0.60 16.09
CA ALA A 229 -15.54 0.80 16.49
C ALA A 229 -14.51 1.70 15.78
N LYS A 230 -13.26 1.25 15.74
CA LYS A 230 -12.18 1.96 15.04
C LYS A 230 -12.43 2.06 13.53
N GLN A 231 -12.85 0.95 12.91
CA GLN A 231 -13.10 0.90 11.46
C GLN A 231 -14.24 1.86 11.04
N LYS A 232 -15.31 1.97 11.83
CA LYS A 232 -16.39 2.93 11.56
C LYS A 232 -15.89 4.38 11.50
N VAL A 233 -15.00 4.76 12.42
CA VAL A 233 -14.42 6.11 12.47
C VAL A 233 -13.42 6.31 11.33
N GLU A 234 -12.59 5.30 11.04
CA GLU A 234 -11.64 5.31 9.93
C GLU A 234 -12.33 5.54 8.58
N SER A 235 -13.39 4.79 8.27
CA SER A 235 -14.15 4.92 7.03
C SER A 235 -14.75 6.32 6.86
N GLN A 236 -15.25 6.93 7.94
CA GLN A 236 -15.84 8.28 7.88
C GLN A 236 -14.78 9.36 7.67
N ILE A 237 -13.66 9.31 8.39
CA ILE A 237 -12.54 10.26 8.22
C ILE A 237 -12.00 10.16 6.79
N LEU A 238 -11.77 8.94 6.33
CA LEU A 238 -11.25 8.69 4.99
C LEU A 238 -12.21 9.19 3.90
N ALA A 239 -13.53 9.01 4.08
CA ALA A 239 -14.54 9.53 3.14
C ALA A 239 -14.46 11.05 2.99
N GLU A 240 -14.42 11.78 4.12
CA GLU A 240 -14.36 13.24 4.11
C GLU A 240 -13.07 13.75 3.45
N LYS A 241 -11.92 13.18 3.84
CA LYS A 241 -10.61 13.57 3.29
C LYS A 241 -10.44 13.20 1.82
N ILE A 242 -11.00 12.08 1.36
CA ILE A 242 -11.02 11.71 -0.07
C ILE A 242 -11.81 12.74 -0.88
N ASN A 243 -12.98 13.14 -0.40
CA ASN A 243 -13.80 14.13 -1.11
C ASN A 243 -13.08 15.49 -1.16
N GLU A 244 -12.43 15.89 -0.07
CA GLU A 244 -11.62 17.12 0.00
C GLU A 244 -10.49 17.15 -1.03
N VAL A 245 -9.78 16.04 -1.25
CA VAL A 245 -8.65 15.98 -2.19
C VAL A 245 -9.07 15.70 -3.63
N LEU A 246 -10.04 14.81 -3.86
CA LEU A 246 -10.35 14.32 -5.21
C LEU A 246 -11.51 15.05 -5.90
N LEU A 247 -12.35 15.77 -5.17
CA LEU A 247 -13.51 16.46 -5.75
C LEU A 247 -13.39 17.99 -5.72
N SER A 248 -12.52 18.55 -4.90
CA SER A 248 -12.24 19.99 -4.88
C SER A 248 -11.56 20.44 -6.18
N GLU A 249 -11.79 21.69 -6.59
CA GLU A 249 -11.13 22.28 -7.76
C GLU A 249 -9.65 22.60 -7.48
N GLU A 250 -9.35 23.04 -6.25
CA GLU A 250 -8.00 23.27 -5.73
C GLU A 250 -7.72 22.27 -4.61
N PRO A 251 -7.07 21.13 -4.91
CA PRO A 251 -6.79 20.12 -3.89
C PRO A 251 -5.64 20.58 -2.99
N PRO A 252 -5.74 20.38 -1.66
CA PRO A 252 -4.62 20.64 -0.76
C PRO A 252 -3.49 19.63 -1.01
N TYR A 253 -2.26 20.11 -1.24
CA TYR A 253 -1.08 19.27 -1.40
C TYR A 253 -0.46 18.91 -0.05
N ASN A 254 -1.02 17.88 0.57
CA ASN A 254 -0.79 17.60 1.97
C ASN A 254 -0.59 16.10 2.29
N THR A 255 -0.52 15.74 3.56
CA THR A 255 -0.26 14.36 4.00
C THR A 255 -1.29 13.35 3.50
N ILE A 256 -2.51 13.80 3.18
CA ILE A 256 -3.58 12.92 2.66
C ILE A 256 -3.20 12.39 1.27
N ILE A 257 -2.54 13.19 0.42
CA ILE A 257 -2.04 12.74 -0.87
C ILE A 257 -1.03 11.60 -0.69
N MET A 258 -0.18 11.66 0.33
CA MET A 258 0.78 10.59 0.62
C MET A 258 0.08 9.27 0.95
N ILE A 259 -1.02 9.33 1.72
CA ILE A 259 -1.82 8.16 2.08
C ILE A 259 -2.59 7.61 0.87
N LEU A 260 -3.24 8.49 0.09
CA LEU A 260 -4.06 8.11 -1.08
C LEU A 260 -3.22 7.55 -2.22
N SER A 261 -2.09 8.20 -2.53
CA SER A 261 -1.10 7.69 -3.48
C SER A 261 -0.39 6.44 -2.96
N GLY A 262 -0.38 6.25 -1.64
CA GLY A 262 0.29 5.13 -0.99
C GLY A 262 1.81 5.26 -0.96
N SER A 263 2.33 6.48 -1.09
CA SER A 263 3.75 6.79 -0.99
C SER A 263 4.26 6.61 0.44
N ARG A 264 3.50 7.12 1.43
CA ARG A 264 3.80 6.96 2.85
C ARG A 264 2.54 7.14 3.69
N GLY A 265 2.46 6.35 4.76
CA GLY A 265 1.28 6.33 5.64
C GLY A 265 0.17 5.40 5.16
N LYS A 266 -0.70 5.02 6.10
CA LYS A 266 -1.91 4.22 5.87
C LYS A 266 -3.11 4.95 6.47
N PRO A 267 -4.35 4.69 6.02
CA PRO A 267 -5.54 5.33 6.59
C PRO A 267 -5.69 5.13 8.11
N ILE A 268 -5.23 4.00 8.64
CA ILE A 268 -5.17 3.76 10.08
C ILE A 268 -4.31 4.77 10.85
N ASN A 269 -3.23 5.29 10.24
CA ASN A 269 -2.38 6.30 10.88
C ASN A 269 -3.12 7.63 11.00
N LEU A 270 -3.87 8.01 9.96
CA LEU A 270 -4.74 9.19 10.00
C LEU A 270 -5.82 9.03 11.08
N THR A 271 -6.38 7.83 11.22
CA THR A 271 -7.36 7.53 12.27
C THR A 271 -6.76 7.63 13.67
N ASN A 272 -5.51 7.18 13.87
CA ASN A 272 -4.81 7.34 15.14
C ASN A 272 -4.52 8.80 15.49
N MET A 273 -4.22 9.64 14.49
CA MET A 273 -3.96 11.07 14.69
C MET A 273 -5.25 11.84 15.02
N SER A 274 -6.33 11.58 14.28
CA SER A 274 -7.50 12.45 14.22
C SER A 274 -8.79 11.86 14.81
N GLY A 275 -8.88 10.53 14.87
CA GLY A 275 -10.08 9.79 15.29
C GLY A 275 -9.93 9.20 16.69
N LEU A 276 -9.42 7.98 16.77
CA LEU A 276 -9.09 7.30 18.02
C LEU A 276 -7.94 6.33 17.79
N TRP A 277 -7.18 6.03 18.83
CA TRP A 277 -6.15 4.99 18.76
C TRP A 277 -6.75 3.57 18.74
N GLY A 278 -7.73 3.28 19.59
CA GLY A 278 -8.37 1.97 19.71
C GLY A 278 -7.69 1.03 20.71
N GLN A 279 -7.78 -0.28 20.48
CA GLN A 279 -7.30 -1.29 21.42
C GLN A 279 -5.77 -1.40 21.43
N ALA A 280 -5.14 -1.17 22.60
CA ALA A 280 -3.74 -1.54 22.80
C ALA A 280 -3.62 -3.08 22.80
N SER A 281 -2.61 -3.62 22.11
CA SER A 281 -2.37 -5.06 22.06
C SER A 281 -0.97 -5.40 22.56
N VAL A 282 -0.86 -6.53 23.26
CA VAL A 282 0.39 -7.11 23.75
C VAL A 282 0.36 -8.62 23.46
N ARG A 283 1.31 -9.10 22.63
CA ARG A 283 1.52 -10.51 22.26
C ARG A 283 0.23 -11.24 21.87
N GLU A 284 -0.53 -10.65 20.94
CA GLU A 284 -1.78 -11.18 20.34
C GLU A 284 -3.09 -10.92 21.10
N GLY A 285 -3.06 -10.28 22.26
CA GLY A 285 -4.27 -9.99 23.03
C GLY A 285 -4.28 -8.62 23.68
N ARG A 286 -5.30 -8.35 24.50
CA ARG A 286 -5.31 -7.21 25.41
C ARG A 286 -4.20 -7.35 26.46
N PRO A 287 -3.70 -6.25 27.05
CA PRO A 287 -2.73 -6.33 28.13
C PRO A 287 -3.31 -7.09 29.34
N LYS A 288 -2.64 -8.15 29.78
CA LYS A 288 -3.07 -8.99 30.93
C LYS A 288 -2.16 -8.88 32.14
N LYS A 289 -0.89 -8.52 31.95
CA LYS A 289 0.09 -8.45 33.04
C LYS A 289 0.01 -7.10 33.73
N GLY A 290 -0.32 -7.13 35.03
CA GLY A 290 -0.46 -5.94 35.86
C GLY A 290 -0.35 -6.30 37.34
N TYR A 291 -1.15 -5.62 38.16
CA TYR A 291 -1.30 -5.89 39.59
C TYR A 291 -2.19 -7.12 39.84
N THR A 292 -2.33 -7.52 41.10
CA THR A 292 -3.24 -8.60 41.51
C THR A 292 -4.67 -8.29 41.04
N ASN A 293 -5.22 -9.14 40.18
CA ASN A 293 -6.59 -9.06 39.64
C ASN A 293 -6.96 -7.76 38.91
N ARG A 294 -5.99 -6.95 38.47
CA ARG A 294 -6.24 -5.72 37.69
C ARG A 294 -5.00 -5.27 36.93
N LEU A 295 -5.20 -4.55 35.83
CA LEU A 295 -4.08 -4.09 35.02
C LEU A 295 -3.30 -2.93 35.68
N ILE A 296 -4.01 -1.91 36.15
CA ILE A 296 -3.46 -0.73 36.83
C ILE A 296 -4.28 -0.41 38.09
N PRO A 297 -3.70 0.32 39.07
CA PRO A 297 -4.38 0.59 40.33
C PRO A 297 -5.60 1.52 40.21
N LEU A 298 -5.75 2.22 39.08
CA LEU A 298 -6.91 3.07 38.81
C LEU A 298 -8.19 2.28 38.53
N HIS A 299 -8.09 1.00 38.12
CA HIS A 299 -9.25 0.16 37.86
C HIS A 299 -9.66 -0.64 39.10
N LYS A 300 -10.95 -1.00 39.14
CA LYS A 300 -11.49 -1.91 40.14
C LYS A 300 -10.89 -3.29 39.96
N GLU A 301 -10.84 -4.06 41.04
CA GLU A 301 -10.42 -5.46 40.97
C GLU A 301 -11.39 -6.28 40.14
N ASN A 302 -10.87 -7.21 39.35
CA ASN A 302 -11.61 -8.07 38.41
C ASN A 302 -12.42 -7.29 37.36
N ASP A 303 -12.00 -6.07 37.03
CA ASP A 303 -12.55 -5.31 35.92
C ASP A 303 -11.94 -5.79 34.60
N VAL A 304 -12.77 -6.48 33.81
CA VAL A 304 -12.45 -7.01 32.48
C VAL A 304 -13.07 -6.18 31.35
N GLY A 305 -13.63 -5.01 31.70
CA GLY A 305 -14.28 -4.09 30.76
C GLY A 305 -13.37 -3.59 29.65
N LEU A 306 -13.95 -2.88 28.69
CA LEU A 306 -13.25 -2.40 27.50
C LEU A 306 -12.11 -1.44 27.87
N LEU A 307 -12.39 -0.41 28.68
CA LEU A 307 -11.41 0.58 29.15
C LEU A 307 -10.35 -0.04 30.06
N ALA A 308 -10.76 -0.91 30.99
CA ALA A 308 -9.83 -1.61 31.89
C ALA A 308 -8.90 -2.56 31.13
N GLY A 309 -9.35 -3.07 29.98
CA GLY A 309 -8.57 -3.90 29.07
C GLY A 309 -7.69 -3.13 28.09
N GLY A 310 -7.48 -1.81 28.26
CA GLY A 310 -6.52 -1.05 27.46
C GLY A 310 -7.06 -0.45 26.17
N PHE A 311 -8.37 -0.19 26.09
CA PHE A 311 -8.96 0.58 25.00
C PHE A 311 -8.65 2.07 25.17
N ILE A 312 -8.18 2.73 24.10
CA ILE A 312 -7.79 4.14 24.07
C ILE A 312 -8.76 4.91 23.17
N GLU A 313 -9.48 5.85 23.78
CA GLU A 313 -10.56 6.61 23.15
C GLU A 313 -10.05 7.86 22.43
N HIS A 314 -8.97 8.44 22.96
CA HIS A 314 -8.41 9.70 22.48
C HIS A 314 -7.48 9.45 21.30
N SER A 315 -7.40 10.45 20.43
CA SER A 315 -6.42 10.50 19.35
C SER A 315 -5.18 11.27 19.79
N PHE A 316 -4.11 11.24 19.00
CA PHE A 316 -2.93 12.03 19.31
C PHE A 316 -3.16 13.55 19.26
N MET A 317 -4.10 14.01 18.40
CA MET A 317 -4.47 15.43 18.34
C MET A 317 -5.21 15.90 19.60
N GLU A 318 -6.00 15.03 20.22
CA GLU A 318 -6.71 15.35 21.46
C GLU A 318 -5.82 15.24 22.70
N GLY A 319 -4.77 14.42 22.62
CA GLY A 319 -3.91 14.07 23.74
C GLY A 319 -4.45 12.88 24.54
N LEU A 320 -3.55 12.04 25.02
CA LEU A 320 -3.89 10.83 25.76
C LEU A 320 -4.02 11.13 27.27
N LYS A 321 -5.00 10.50 27.92
CA LYS A 321 -5.07 10.46 29.39
C LYS A 321 -3.90 9.65 29.97
N ALA A 322 -3.57 9.85 31.24
CA ALA A 322 -2.44 9.18 31.87
C ALA A 322 -2.52 7.63 31.82
N ASN A 323 -3.72 7.06 32.02
CA ASN A 323 -3.96 5.62 31.88
C ASN A 323 -3.82 5.14 30.43
N GLU A 324 -4.38 5.89 29.47
CA GLU A 324 -4.27 5.58 28.04
C GLU A 324 -2.83 5.65 27.53
N TYR A 325 -2.07 6.66 27.98
CA TYR A 325 -0.65 6.80 27.66
C TYR A 325 0.14 5.58 28.15
N PHE A 326 -0.17 5.09 29.36
CA PHE A 326 0.47 3.90 29.90
C PHE A 326 0.14 2.65 29.06
N TYR A 327 -1.11 2.48 28.62
CA TYR A 327 -1.50 1.38 27.73
C TYR A 327 -0.86 1.48 26.35
N HIS A 328 -0.78 2.67 25.79
CA HIS A 328 -0.07 2.93 24.54
C HIS A 328 1.40 2.53 24.67
N ALA A 329 2.06 2.89 25.77
CA ALA A 329 3.46 2.53 26.03
C ALA A 329 3.66 1.01 26.13
N MET A 330 2.73 0.26 26.74
CA MET A 330 2.80 -1.21 26.77
C MET A 330 2.83 -1.82 25.37
N GLY A 331 1.94 -1.36 24.48
CA GLY A 331 1.88 -1.83 23.09
C GLY A 331 3.11 -1.41 22.28
N GLY A 332 3.56 -0.15 22.43
CA GLY A 332 4.75 0.36 21.78
C GLY A 332 6.01 -0.42 22.14
N ARG A 333 6.16 -0.80 23.42
CA ARG A 333 7.33 -1.55 23.89
C ARG A 333 7.43 -2.93 23.24
N GLN A 334 6.31 -3.59 22.94
CA GLN A 334 6.34 -4.86 22.23
C GLN A 334 7.00 -4.69 20.85
N GLY A 335 6.61 -3.68 20.08
CA GLY A 335 7.15 -3.45 18.74
C GLY A 335 8.68 -3.25 18.74
N GLU A 336 9.20 -2.51 19.72
CA GLU A 336 10.65 -2.32 19.88
C GLU A 336 11.38 -3.63 20.20
N VAL A 337 10.83 -4.42 21.13
CA VAL A 337 11.42 -5.70 21.53
C VAL A 337 11.40 -6.70 20.38
N ASP A 338 10.27 -6.82 19.66
CA ASP A 338 10.13 -7.75 18.54
C ASP A 338 11.10 -7.40 17.39
N THR A 339 11.33 -6.11 17.15
CA THR A 339 12.33 -5.63 16.17
C THR A 339 13.76 -6.02 16.57
N GLY A 340 14.09 -5.84 17.85
CA GLY A 340 15.41 -6.20 18.38
C GLY A 340 15.68 -7.71 18.36
N VAL A 341 14.69 -8.54 18.68
CA VAL A 341 14.85 -10.00 18.78
C VAL A 341 14.86 -10.68 17.40
N SER A 342 13.98 -10.26 16.49
CA SER A 342 13.81 -10.91 15.17
C SER A 342 15.05 -10.87 14.29
N THR A 343 15.88 -9.83 14.43
CA THR A 343 17.09 -9.63 13.61
C THR A 343 18.16 -10.71 13.82
N LYS A 344 18.31 -11.22 15.06
CA LYS A 344 19.27 -12.30 15.36
C LYS A 344 18.92 -13.60 14.64
N VAL A 345 17.64 -13.93 14.58
CA VAL A 345 17.16 -15.22 14.03
C VAL A 345 17.28 -15.22 12.50
N SER A 346 16.87 -14.13 11.84
CA SER A 346 16.89 -14.04 10.37
C SER A 346 18.31 -14.10 9.79
N GLY A 347 19.26 -13.37 10.37
CA GLY A 347 20.65 -13.37 9.90
C GLY A 347 21.35 -14.73 10.08
N TYR A 348 21.11 -15.39 11.22
CA TYR A 348 21.66 -16.72 11.46
C TYR A 348 21.09 -17.77 10.51
N LEU A 349 19.78 -17.73 10.25
CA LEU A 349 19.13 -18.60 9.28
C LEU A 349 19.70 -18.38 7.87
N TYR A 350 19.80 -17.12 7.44
CA TYR A 350 20.39 -16.78 6.14
C TYR A 350 21.81 -17.36 6.01
N ARG A 351 22.67 -17.18 7.03
CA ARG A 351 24.04 -17.72 7.00
C ARG A 351 24.07 -19.24 6.89
N ARG A 352 23.17 -19.95 7.58
CA ARG A 352 23.07 -21.41 7.48
C ARG A 352 22.67 -21.85 6.08
N LEU A 353 21.67 -21.22 5.49
CA LEU A 353 21.18 -21.54 4.15
C LEU A 353 22.22 -21.18 3.08
N ALA A 354 22.82 -19.99 3.16
CA ALA A 354 23.85 -19.56 2.22
C ALA A 354 25.06 -20.51 2.23
N ASN A 355 25.53 -20.93 3.42
CA ASN A 355 26.63 -21.87 3.52
C ASN A 355 26.29 -23.27 3.00
N ALA A 356 25.04 -23.70 3.11
CA ALA A 356 24.59 -25.01 2.60
C ALA A 356 24.37 -25.01 1.08
N LEU A 357 23.94 -23.87 0.50
CA LEU A 357 23.52 -23.79 -0.91
C LEU A 357 24.57 -23.16 -1.84
N LYS A 358 25.66 -22.58 -1.32
CA LYS A 358 26.68 -21.87 -2.11
C LYS A 358 27.37 -22.70 -3.19
N ASP A 359 27.41 -24.03 -3.03
CA ASP A 359 28.12 -24.94 -3.93
C ASP A 359 27.23 -25.41 -5.10
N ILE A 360 25.95 -25.02 -5.12
CA ILE A 360 24.98 -25.42 -6.13
C ILE A 360 25.14 -24.52 -7.36
N LYS A 361 25.23 -25.14 -8.54
CA LYS A 361 25.31 -24.44 -9.83
C LYS A 361 24.49 -25.14 -10.91
N ILE A 362 24.12 -24.37 -11.93
CA ILE A 362 23.53 -24.90 -13.16
C ILE A 362 24.68 -25.29 -14.10
N ALA A 363 24.69 -26.54 -14.56
CA ALA A 363 25.65 -27.04 -15.52
C ALA A 363 25.19 -26.75 -16.97
N ASN A 364 26.09 -26.92 -17.95
CA ASN A 364 25.83 -26.61 -19.36
C ASN A 364 24.70 -27.46 -19.97
N ASP A 365 24.36 -28.60 -19.36
CA ASP A 365 23.25 -29.47 -19.73
C ASP A 365 21.93 -29.09 -19.05
N ALA A 366 21.85 -27.89 -18.45
CA ALA A 366 20.72 -27.36 -17.69
C ALA A 366 20.36 -28.14 -16.40
N THR A 367 21.17 -29.12 -16.01
CA THR A 367 21.00 -29.82 -14.72
C THR A 367 21.57 -28.99 -13.56
N VAL A 368 20.96 -29.11 -12.38
CA VAL A 368 21.43 -28.46 -11.16
C VAL A 368 22.30 -29.44 -10.39
N ARG A 369 23.57 -29.07 -10.15
CA ARG A 369 24.57 -29.95 -9.56
C ARG A 369 25.26 -29.33 -8.36
N THR A 370 25.71 -30.20 -7.45
CA THR A 370 26.64 -29.83 -6.37
C THR A 370 28.07 -29.67 -6.89
N SER A 371 28.98 -29.21 -6.03
CA SER A 371 30.43 -29.17 -6.28
C SER A 371 31.04 -30.53 -6.65
N HIS A 372 30.45 -31.64 -6.19
CA HIS A 372 30.89 -33.01 -6.49
C HIS A 372 30.22 -33.59 -7.75
N ASN A 373 29.57 -32.75 -8.57
CA ASN A 373 28.77 -33.15 -9.74
C ASN A 373 27.57 -34.08 -9.45
N ALA A 374 27.18 -34.27 -8.20
CA ALA A 374 25.93 -34.96 -7.88
C ALA A 374 24.74 -34.11 -8.35
N ILE A 375 23.82 -34.72 -9.10
CA ILE A 375 22.62 -34.07 -9.65
C ILE A 375 21.59 -33.92 -8.53
N ILE A 376 21.11 -32.69 -8.33
CA ILE A 376 20.02 -32.36 -7.40
C ILE A 376 18.70 -32.26 -8.17
N GLN A 377 18.70 -31.56 -9.30
CA GLN A 377 17.55 -31.43 -10.20
C GLN A 377 17.98 -31.69 -11.64
N PHE A 378 17.14 -32.38 -12.40
CA PHE A 378 17.37 -32.62 -13.84
C PHE A 378 17.12 -31.35 -14.68
N VAL A 379 16.19 -30.51 -14.23
CA VAL A 379 15.88 -29.21 -14.83
C VAL A 379 15.81 -28.20 -13.70
N TYR A 380 16.44 -27.03 -13.87
CA TYR A 380 16.37 -25.96 -12.88
C TYR A 380 14.92 -25.56 -12.60
N GLY A 381 14.50 -25.60 -11.33
CA GLY A 381 13.15 -25.16 -10.94
C GLY A 381 11.99 -25.99 -11.53
N ASP A 382 12.28 -27.20 -12.05
CA ASP A 382 11.36 -28.08 -12.79
C ASP A 382 10.76 -27.48 -14.09
N ASP A 383 10.96 -26.18 -14.37
CA ASP A 383 10.46 -25.48 -15.56
C ASP A 383 11.57 -24.92 -16.46
N GLY A 384 12.82 -24.86 -15.96
CA GLY A 384 13.98 -24.38 -16.67
C GLY A 384 14.05 -22.86 -16.81
N ILE A 385 13.21 -22.11 -16.08
CA ILE A 385 13.07 -20.66 -16.27
C ILE A 385 13.61 -19.93 -15.05
N PHE A 386 14.38 -18.88 -15.31
CA PHE A 386 14.87 -18.03 -14.24
C PHE A 386 13.72 -17.20 -13.63
N PRO A 387 13.61 -17.11 -12.29
CA PRO A 387 12.54 -16.37 -11.64
C PRO A 387 12.43 -14.90 -12.07
N ASP A 388 13.53 -14.23 -12.40
CA ASP A 388 13.55 -12.84 -12.90
C ASP A 388 12.91 -12.67 -14.29
N LYS A 389 12.66 -13.78 -15.00
CA LYS A 389 11.95 -13.80 -16.28
C LYS A 389 10.48 -14.19 -16.13
N THR A 390 10.05 -14.67 -14.98
CA THR A 390 8.65 -15.01 -14.70
C THR A 390 7.85 -13.82 -14.21
N PHE A 391 6.52 -13.86 -14.31
CA PHE A 391 5.64 -12.85 -13.71
C PHE A 391 5.09 -13.36 -12.38
N LEU A 392 5.70 -13.00 -11.25
CA LEU A 392 5.24 -13.46 -9.92
C LEU A 392 5.10 -15.00 -9.82
N GLY A 393 5.96 -15.74 -10.51
CA GLY A 393 5.91 -17.21 -10.61
C GLY A 393 4.99 -17.76 -11.71
N ASP A 394 4.25 -16.90 -12.41
CA ASP A 394 3.44 -17.28 -13.57
C ASP A 394 4.28 -17.28 -14.85
N ASN A 395 4.13 -18.34 -15.64
CA ASN A 395 4.93 -18.64 -16.82
C ASN A 395 4.24 -18.18 -18.10
N ARG A 396 3.89 -16.89 -18.15
CA ARG A 396 3.28 -16.25 -19.34
C ARG A 396 4.22 -16.18 -20.54
N LEU A 397 5.50 -16.51 -20.34
CA LEU A 397 6.47 -16.64 -21.43
C LEU A 397 6.19 -17.85 -22.30
N LYS A 398 5.67 -18.97 -21.76
CA LYS A 398 5.28 -20.12 -22.59
C LYS A 398 4.17 -19.74 -23.58
N GLU A 399 3.14 -19.04 -23.11
CA GLU A 399 2.02 -18.60 -23.97
C GLU A 399 2.49 -17.62 -25.05
N LYS A 400 3.31 -16.61 -24.70
CA LYS A 400 3.86 -15.66 -25.67
C LYS A 400 4.80 -16.33 -26.68
N VAL A 401 5.62 -17.28 -26.25
CA VAL A 401 6.53 -18.03 -27.15
C VAL A 401 5.72 -18.93 -28.08
N GLU A 402 4.65 -19.57 -27.60
CA GLU A 402 3.75 -20.35 -28.44
C GLU A 402 2.98 -19.49 -29.45
N GLU A 403 2.55 -18.29 -29.06
CA GLU A 403 1.94 -17.29 -29.96
C GLU A 403 2.93 -16.77 -31.01
N LEU A 404 4.17 -16.43 -30.60
CA LEU A 404 5.24 -16.03 -31.52
C LEU A 404 5.59 -17.16 -32.50
N ILE A 405 5.68 -18.40 -32.01
CA ILE A 405 5.92 -19.57 -32.86
C ILE A 405 4.75 -19.78 -33.84
N LYS A 406 3.50 -19.53 -33.43
CA LYS A 406 2.35 -19.54 -34.35
C LYS A 406 2.45 -18.45 -35.42
N HIS A 407 2.75 -17.22 -35.03
CA HIS A 407 2.90 -16.09 -35.96
C HIS A 407 4.02 -16.33 -36.98
N VAL A 408 5.19 -16.79 -36.53
CA VAL A 408 6.31 -17.11 -37.42
C VAL A 408 5.98 -18.30 -38.33
N LYS A 409 5.23 -19.30 -37.85
CA LYS A 409 4.76 -20.43 -38.68
C LYS A 409 3.70 -20.01 -39.71
N GLU A 410 2.91 -18.98 -39.42
CA GLU A 410 1.95 -18.40 -40.36
C GLU A 410 2.68 -17.56 -41.42
N GLU A 411 3.67 -16.76 -41.05
CA GLU A 411 4.50 -16.01 -42.00
C GLU A 411 5.33 -16.91 -42.93
N ILE A 412 5.88 -18.02 -42.44
CA ILE A 412 6.65 -18.98 -43.25
C ILE A 412 5.75 -19.80 -44.22
N LYS A 413 4.42 -19.81 -44.01
CA LYS A 413 3.46 -20.51 -44.89
C LYS A 413 2.91 -19.65 -46.03
N THR A 414 3.23 -18.36 -46.05
CA THR A 414 3.06 -17.43 -47.18
C THR A 414 4.35 -17.29 -47.95
#